data_AF-A0A5L8KP66-F1
#
_entry.id   AF-A0A5L8KP66-F1
#
_cell.length_a   1.000
_cell.length_b   1.000
_cell.length_c   1.000
_cell.angle_alpha   90.00
_cell.angle_beta   90.00
_cell.angle_gamma   90.00
#
_symmetry.space_group_name_H-M   'P 1'
#
loop_
_entity.id
_entity.type
_entity.pdbx_description
1 polymer ?
#
loop_
_entity_poly.entity_id
_entity_poly.type
_entity_poly.pdbx_seq_one_letter_code
_entity_poly.pdbx_strand_id
1 'polypeptide(L)'
;MKDLTLYTQGNILLHDAKEFAKYFLYQAYLEGKECLSEYNFEYNNTKIRIDYAYPLGECKNNKLIAKYVHAKSIVVVNISVLLNTNKAVNEEVFLQKSFFIYPR
;
A
#
# COMPACT_ATOMS: atom_id res chain seq x y z
N MET A 1 18.20 -5.90 20.57
CA MET A 1 18.77 -4.80 19.74
C MET A 1 18.47 -4.98 18.26
N LYS A 2 18.79 -6.12 17.61
CA LYS A 2 18.47 -6.35 16.19
C LYS A 2 16.99 -6.15 15.85
N ASP A 3 16.09 -6.66 16.69
CA ASP A 3 14.64 -6.48 16.48
C ASP A 3 14.19 -5.03 16.59
N LEU A 4 14.81 -4.24 17.47
CA LEU A 4 14.51 -2.82 17.61
C LEU A 4 14.95 -2.03 16.36
N THR A 5 16.09 -2.37 15.78
CA THR A 5 16.56 -1.76 14.53
C THR A 5 15.63 -2.10 13.36
N LEU A 6 15.26 -3.37 13.20
CA LEU A 6 14.31 -3.81 12.16
C LEU A 6 12.95 -3.15 12.35
N TYR A 7 12.42 -3.16 13.57
CA TYR A 7 11.17 -2.49 13.91
C TYR A 7 11.22 -0.99 13.61
N THR A 8 12.34 -0.32 13.92
CA THR A 8 12.52 1.11 13.61
C THR A 8 12.53 1.36 12.10
N GLN A 9 13.25 0.53 11.32
CA GLN A 9 13.22 0.60 9.86
C GLN A 9 11.81 0.44 9.29
N GLY A 10 11.05 -0.55 9.78
CA GLY A 10 9.68 -0.76 9.35
C GLY A 10 8.77 0.43 9.68
N ASN A 11 8.94 1.06 10.85
CA ASN A 11 8.20 2.26 11.20
C ASN A 11 8.56 3.48 10.35
N ILE A 12 9.82 3.63 9.95
CA ILE A 12 10.24 4.68 9.00
C ILE A 12 9.54 4.47 7.66
N LEU A 13 9.52 3.25 7.13
CA LEU A 13 8.83 2.94 5.87
C LEU A 13 7.31 3.19 5.96
N LEU A 14 6.69 2.91 7.11
CA LEU A 14 5.27 3.20 7.35
C LEU A 14 4.97 4.68 7.58
N HIS A 15 5.96 5.50 7.93
CA HIS A 15 5.78 6.93 8.11
C HIS A 15 5.31 7.59 6.80
N ASP A 16 6.01 7.28 5.71
CA ASP A 16 5.78 7.83 4.37
C ASP A 16 4.75 7.06 3.53
N ALA A 17 4.11 6.05 4.13
CA ALA A 17 3.14 5.17 3.47
C ALA A 17 2.07 5.89 2.64
N LYS A 18 1.59 7.04 3.13
CA LYS A 18 0.58 7.84 2.45
C LYS A 18 1.11 8.45 1.14
N GLU A 19 2.34 8.93 1.14
CA GLU A 19 2.93 9.52 -0.05
C GLU A 19 3.33 8.44 -1.07
N PHE A 20 3.81 7.26 -0.62
CA PHE A 20 3.99 6.12 -1.52
C PHE A 20 2.69 5.70 -2.19
N ALA A 21 1.61 5.57 -1.43
CA ALA A 21 0.31 5.19 -1.98
C ALA A 21 -0.21 6.18 -3.03
N LYS A 22 -0.09 7.48 -2.78
CA LYS A 22 -0.43 8.51 -3.77
C LYS A 22 0.47 8.44 -4.99
N TYR A 23 1.77 8.26 -4.80
CA TYR A 23 2.74 8.17 -5.89
C TYR A 23 2.37 7.04 -6.85
N PHE A 24 2.08 5.83 -6.34
CA PHE A 24 1.74 4.70 -7.21
C PHE A 24 0.36 4.84 -7.86
N LEU A 25 -0.62 5.46 -7.20
CA LEU A 25 -1.88 5.84 -7.84
C LEU A 25 -1.66 6.82 -9.00
N TYR A 26 -0.74 7.78 -8.83
CA TYR A 26 -0.39 8.72 -9.88
C TYR A 26 0.34 8.05 -11.05
N GLN A 27 1.30 7.15 -10.79
CA GLN A 27 1.94 6.37 -11.84
C GLN A 27 0.93 5.53 -12.62
N ALA A 28 -0.01 4.87 -11.93
CA ALA A 28 -1.06 4.11 -12.59
C ALA A 28 -1.94 4.98 -13.50
N TYR A 29 -2.27 6.20 -13.08
CA TYR A 29 -2.98 7.16 -13.91
C TYR A 29 -2.19 7.51 -15.18
N LEU A 30 -0.88 7.76 -15.07
CA LEU A 30 -0.01 8.02 -16.23
C LEU A 30 0.04 6.82 -17.20
N GLU A 31 -0.10 5.60 -16.69
CA GLU A 31 -0.19 4.36 -17.47
C GLU A 31 -1.61 4.10 -18.03
N GLY A 32 -2.56 5.01 -17.86
CA GLY A 32 -3.94 4.87 -18.33
C GLY A 32 -4.81 3.91 -17.50
N LYS A 33 -4.37 3.54 -16.30
CA LYS A 33 -5.17 2.75 -15.35
C LYS A 33 -6.10 3.67 -14.57
N GLU A 34 -7.33 3.22 -14.33
CA GLU A 34 -8.30 4.00 -13.58
C GLU A 34 -8.20 3.80 -12.07
N CYS A 35 -7.67 2.65 -11.65
CA CYS A 35 -7.51 2.24 -10.27
C CYS A 35 -6.42 1.17 -10.17
N LEU A 36 -5.89 1.00 -8.96
CA LEU A 36 -5.06 -0.14 -8.56
C LEU A 36 -5.81 -0.95 -7.51
N SER A 37 -5.67 -2.28 -7.51
CA SER A 37 -6.10 -3.15 -6.40
C SER A 37 -4.96 -3.39 -5.40
N GLU A 38 -3.76 -3.61 -5.92
CA GLU A 38 -2.56 -3.81 -5.13
C GLU A 38 -1.32 -3.28 -5.87
N TYR A 39 -0.28 -2.97 -5.10
CA TYR A 39 1.05 -2.68 -5.60
C TYR A 39 2.09 -3.27 -4.65
N ASN A 40 3.05 -4.02 -5.20
CA ASN A 40 4.09 -4.70 -4.42
C ASN A 40 5.46 -4.23 -4.90
N PHE A 41 6.36 -3.94 -3.97
CA PHE A 41 7.75 -3.62 -4.27
C PHE A 41 8.68 -4.08 -3.15
N GLU A 42 9.96 -4.19 -3.49
CA GLU A 42 11.01 -4.60 -2.55
C GLU A 42 12.03 -3.47 -2.39
N TYR A 43 12.45 -3.22 -1.15
CA TYR A 43 13.49 -2.25 -0.83
C TYR A 43 14.41 -2.83 0.26
N ASN A 44 15.70 -2.97 -0.02
CA ASN A 44 16.69 -3.51 0.92
C ASN A 44 16.22 -4.80 1.63
N ASN A 45 15.82 -5.83 0.86
CA ASN A 45 15.27 -7.10 1.37
C ASN A 45 14.01 -6.95 2.26
N THR A 46 13.31 -5.83 2.13
CA THR A 46 12.02 -5.56 2.78
C THR A 46 10.94 -5.64 1.73
N LYS A 47 9.92 -6.45 1.96
CA LYS A 47 8.76 -6.53 1.07
C LYS A 47 7.71 -5.53 1.55
N ILE A 48 7.30 -4.64 0.66
CA ILE A 48 6.22 -3.69 0.91
C ILE A 48 5.06 -4.01 -0.03
N ARG A 49 3.88 -4.15 0.57
CA ARG A 49 2.62 -4.35 -0.15
C ARG A 49 1.68 -3.21 0.19
N ILE A 50 1.06 -2.63 -0.83
CA ILE A 50 0.01 -1.62 -0.69
C ILE A 50 -1.24 -2.15 -1.34
N ASP A 51 -2.30 -2.32 -0.55
CA ASP A 51 -3.62 -2.71 -1.01
C ASP A 51 -4.53 -1.49 -1.05
N TYR A 52 -5.28 -1.36 -2.15
CA TYR A 52 -6.22 -0.26 -2.38
C TYR A 52 -7.63 -0.82 -2.49
N ALA A 53 -8.55 -0.25 -1.73
CA ALA A 53 -9.97 -0.57 -1.81
C ALA A 53 -10.79 0.70 -2.08
N TYR A 54 -11.86 0.54 -2.85
CA TYR A 54 -12.74 1.62 -3.28
C TYR A 54 -14.13 1.34 -2.70
N PRO A 55 -14.48 1.87 -1.51
CA PRO A 55 -15.74 1.56 -0.84
C PRO A 55 -17.00 1.83 -1.69
N LEU A 56 -16.90 2.76 -2.63
CA LEU A 56 -18.00 3.22 -3.48
C LEU A 56 -17.98 2.61 -4.89
N GLY A 57 -17.13 1.63 -5.12
CA GLY A 57 -16.98 0.96 -6.40
C GLY A 57 -16.27 -0.38 -6.25
N GLU A 58 -15.61 -0.80 -7.31
CA GLU A 58 -14.75 -1.97 -7.33
C GLU A 58 -13.68 -1.81 -8.41
N CYS A 59 -12.43 -2.08 -8.08
CA CYS A 59 -11.36 -2.09 -9.08
C CYS A 59 -11.23 -3.50 -9.67
N LYS A 60 -11.53 -3.66 -10.97
CA LYS A 60 -11.32 -4.91 -11.71
C LYS A 60 -10.49 -4.66 -12.95
N ASN A 61 -9.42 -5.42 -13.12
CA ASN A 61 -8.52 -5.30 -14.28
C ASN A 61 -8.10 -3.85 -14.54
N ASN A 62 -7.72 -3.13 -13.47
CA ASN A 62 -7.36 -1.71 -13.48
C ASN A 62 -8.44 -0.73 -13.95
N LYS A 63 -9.69 -1.18 -14.08
CA LYS A 63 -10.87 -0.35 -14.37
C LYS A 63 -11.75 -0.22 -13.13
N LEU A 64 -12.26 0.99 -12.90
CA LEU A 64 -13.15 1.23 -11.77
C LEU A 64 -14.60 1.01 -12.18
N ILE A 65 -15.20 -0.05 -11.65
CA ILE A 65 -16.62 -0.31 -11.77
C ILE A 65 -17.33 0.46 -10.66
N ALA A 66 -17.93 1.59 -11.00
CA ALA A 66 -18.64 2.44 -10.05
C ALA A 66 -19.95 1.79 -9.57
N LYS A 67 -20.17 1.78 -8.25
CA LYS A 67 -21.47 1.40 -7.65
C LYS A 67 -22.31 2.63 -7.29
N TYR A 68 -21.64 3.76 -7.06
CA TYR A 68 -22.25 5.04 -6.68
C TYR A 68 -21.64 6.20 -7.48
N VAL A 69 -22.37 7.31 -7.53
CA VAL A 69 -21.87 8.58 -8.07
C VAL A 69 -20.67 9.01 -7.23
N HIS A 70 -19.53 9.29 -7.87
CA HIS A 70 -18.23 9.57 -7.22
C HIS A 70 -17.50 8.37 -6.59
N ALA A 71 -17.47 7.21 -7.28
CA ALA A 71 -16.78 6.01 -6.81
C ALA A 71 -15.29 6.16 -6.41
N LYS A 72 -14.62 7.25 -6.80
CA LYS A 72 -13.21 7.58 -6.44
C LYS A 72 -13.06 8.55 -5.25
N SER A 73 -14.15 9.06 -4.67
CA SER A 73 -14.08 10.10 -3.63
C SER A 73 -13.38 9.66 -2.34
N ILE A 74 -13.32 8.35 -2.10
CA ILE A 74 -12.62 7.74 -0.99
C ILE A 74 -11.88 6.50 -1.47
N VAL A 75 -10.60 6.41 -1.14
CA VAL A 75 -9.77 5.24 -1.37
C VAL A 75 -9.20 4.81 -0.02
N VAL A 76 -9.49 3.57 0.37
CA VAL A 76 -8.89 2.94 1.56
C VAL A 76 -7.58 2.33 1.14
N VAL A 77 -6.53 2.61 1.89
CA VAL A 77 -5.20 2.07 1.65
C VAL A 77 -4.71 1.31 2.86
N ASN A 78 -4.26 0.09 2.65
CA ASN A 78 -3.53 -0.69 3.65
C ASN A 78 -2.12 -0.91 3.14
N ILE A 79 -1.12 -0.46 3.90
CA ILE A 79 0.28 -0.77 3.63
C ILE A 79 0.76 -1.82 4.63
N SER A 80 1.51 -2.78 4.14
CA SER A 80 2.16 -3.82 4.92
C SER A 80 3.64 -3.84 4.61
N VAL A 81 4.47 -3.90 5.64
CA VAL A 81 5.92 -3.96 5.56
C VAL A 81 6.37 -5.24 6.24
N LEU A 82 6.99 -6.12 5.47
CA LEU A 82 7.51 -7.40 5.94
C LEU A 82 9.04 -7.39 5.79
N LEU A 83 9.72 -7.45 6.92
CA LEU A 83 11.18 -7.42 7.02
C LEU A 83 11.72 -8.83 7.25
N ASN A 84 12.94 -9.07 6.74
CA ASN A 84 13.73 -10.26 7.07
C ASN A 84 13.08 -11.58 6.61
N THR A 85 12.39 -11.54 5.45
CA THR A 85 11.60 -12.64 4.87
C THR A 85 12.38 -13.91 4.51
N ASN A 86 13.71 -13.84 4.61
CA ASN A 86 14.63 -14.90 4.17
C ASN A 86 15.26 -15.64 5.36
N LYS A 87 14.71 -15.47 6.57
CA LYS A 87 15.17 -16.12 7.78
C LYS A 87 14.05 -16.91 8.44
N ALA A 88 14.40 -17.68 9.47
CA ALA A 88 13.42 -18.44 10.23
C ALA A 88 12.29 -17.54 10.75
N VAL A 89 11.07 -18.08 10.79
CA VAL A 89 9.81 -17.38 11.14
C VAL A 89 9.91 -16.52 12.41
N ASN A 90 10.77 -16.91 13.35
CA ASN A 90 10.97 -16.21 14.62
C ASN A 90 11.76 -14.89 14.50
N GLU A 91 12.29 -14.52 13.34
CA GLU A 91 12.98 -13.25 13.09
C GLU A 91 12.24 -12.34 12.10
N GLU A 92 11.04 -12.72 11.65
CA GLU A 92 10.22 -11.90 10.76
C GLU A 92 9.56 -10.74 11.54
N VAL A 93 9.60 -9.54 10.97
CA VAL A 93 8.88 -8.39 11.53
C VAL A 93 7.84 -7.94 10.51
N PHE A 94 6.58 -8.01 10.90
CA PHE A 94 5.42 -7.59 10.10
C PHE A 94 4.78 -6.36 10.73
N LEU A 95 4.72 -5.26 9.99
CA LEU A 95 4.04 -4.04 10.40
C LEU A 95 3.01 -3.64 9.34
N GLN A 96 1.90 -3.06 9.80
CA GLN A 96 0.84 -2.61 8.91
C GLN A 96 0.30 -1.24 9.34
N LYS A 97 -0.23 -0.49 8.37
CA LYS A 97 -0.92 0.77 8.60
C LYS A 97 -2.03 0.96 7.59
N SER A 98 -3.18 1.40 8.07
CA SER A 98 -4.35 1.70 7.26
C SER A 98 -4.67 3.19 7.30
N PHE A 99 -5.05 3.77 6.17
CA PHE A 99 -5.48 5.17 6.10
C PHE A 99 -6.38 5.41 4.89
N PHE A 100 -7.02 6.58 4.88
CA PHE A 100 -7.87 7.02 3.78
C PHE A 100 -7.16 8.07 2.93
N ILE A 101 -7.32 7.97 1.62
CA ILE A 101 -7.03 9.02 0.66
C ILE A 101 -8.37 9.57 0.18
N TYR A 102 -8.48 10.90 0.19
CA TYR A 102 -9.61 11.64 -0.37
C TYR A 102 -9.08 12.40 -1.60
N PRO A 103 -9.21 11.82 -2.80
CA PRO A 103 -8.82 12.52 -4.04
C PRO A 103 -9.66 13.79 -4.16
N ARG A 104 -8.98 14.93 -4.32
CA ARG A 104 -9.61 16.20 -4.63
C ARG A 104 -9.76 16.35 -6.14
#